data_AF-A0A659ULI2-F1
#
_entry.id   AF-A0A659ULI2-F1
#
_cell.length_a   1.000
_cell.length_b   1.000
_cell.length_c   1.000
_cell.angle_alpha   90.00
_cell.angle_beta   90.00
_cell.angle_gamma   90.00
#
_symmetry.space_group_name_H-M   'P 1'
#
loop_
_entity.id
_entity.type
_entity.pdbx_description
1 polymer ?
#
loop_
_entity_poly.entity_id
_entity_poly.type
_entity_poly.pdbx_seq_one_letter_code
_entity_poly.pdbx_strand_id
1 'polypeptide(L)'
;LYSEDNEAAARRALDAARRVAAPGTKFGTQLAHAGRKASNRKPWEGGGPLQPNEDPWQTVSASAIAYDNGWNVPHALEDEEILQLIERFAEAARRAERAGF
;
A
#
# COMPACT_ATOMS: atom_id res chain seq x y z
N LEU A 1 -0.53 -1.97 5.54
CA LEU A 1 -0.91 -2.53 6.85
C LEU A 1 -1.61 -3.86 6.62
N TYR A 2 -0.84 -4.91 6.30
CA TYR A 2 -1.37 -6.16 5.74
C TYR A 2 -0.98 -7.41 6.54
N SER A 3 -0.31 -7.25 7.69
CA SER A 3 0.11 -8.34 8.56
C SER A 3 0.15 -7.91 10.02
N GLU A 4 0.22 -8.88 10.94
CA GLU A 4 0.40 -8.63 12.37
C GLU A 4 1.68 -7.85 12.66
N ASP A 5 2.78 -8.16 11.96
CA ASP A 5 4.05 -7.46 12.15
C ASP A 5 3.96 -5.99 11.76
N ASN A 6 3.25 -5.67 10.66
CA ASN A 6 2.99 -4.29 10.26
C ASN A 6 2.16 -3.56 11.33
N GLU A 7 1.13 -4.21 11.88
CA GLU A 7 0.28 -3.66 12.94
C GLU A 7 1.09 -3.36 14.21
N ALA A 8 1.90 -4.32 14.66
CA ALA A 8 2.76 -4.15 15.82
C ALA A 8 3.78 -3.01 15.61
N ALA A 9 4.37 -2.90 14.42
CA ALA A 9 5.29 -1.82 14.08
C ALA A 9 4.60 -0.44 14.08
N ALA A 10 3.40 -0.36 13.50
CA ALA A 10 2.62 0.88 13.46
C ALA A 10 2.23 1.35 14.87
N ARG A 11 1.77 0.43 15.74
CA ARG A 11 1.49 0.75 17.16
C ARG A 11 2.70 1.33 17.87
N ARG A 12 3.88 0.69 17.74
CA ARG A 12 5.11 1.19 18.37
C ARG A 12 5.47 2.61 17.92
N ALA A 13 5.36 2.89 16.61
CA ALA A 13 5.62 4.21 16.07
C ALA A 13 4.62 5.25 16.59
N LEU A 14 3.33 4.89 16.64
CA LEU A 14 2.27 5.76 17.12
C LEU A 14 2.42 6.07 18.62
N ASP A 15 2.77 5.09 19.44
CA ASP A 15 3.01 5.28 20.87
C ASP A 15 4.19 6.22 21.12
N ALA A 16 5.26 6.11 20.33
CA ALA A 16 6.40 7.02 20.40
C ALA A 16 5.99 8.45 20.00
N ALA A 17 5.24 8.61 18.90
CA ALA A 17 4.77 9.91 18.43
C ALA A 17 3.84 10.60 19.45
N ARG A 18 2.93 9.84 20.08
CA ARG A 18 2.00 10.35 21.10
C ARG A 18 2.71 10.93 22.34
N ARG A 19 3.87 10.39 22.72
CA ARG A 19 4.64 10.88 23.88
C ARG A 19 5.20 12.29 23.69
N VAL A 20 5.37 12.73 22.44
CA VAL A 20 5.99 14.02 22.11
C VAL A 20 5.05 14.98 21.38
N ALA A 21 3.86 14.52 20.99
CA ALA A 21 2.88 15.33 20.29
C ALA A 21 2.23 16.37 21.22
N ALA A 22 1.80 17.49 20.62
CA ALA A 22 1.03 18.49 21.34
C ALA A 22 -0.30 17.92 21.85
N PRO A 23 -0.83 18.41 22.98
CA PRO A 23 -2.15 18.02 23.46
C PRO A 23 -3.22 18.17 22.36
N GLY A 24 -4.00 17.12 22.14
CA GLY A 24 -5.10 17.12 21.17
C GLY A 24 -4.74 16.73 19.73
N THR A 25 -3.45 16.48 19.42
CA THR A 25 -3.04 15.97 18.09
C THR A 25 -3.81 14.69 17.72
N LYS A 26 -4.35 14.66 16.51
CA LYS A 26 -4.99 13.48 15.91
C LYS A 26 -4.02 12.82 14.96
N PHE A 27 -3.93 11.50 15.06
CA PHE A 27 -3.16 10.68 14.14
C PHE A 27 -4.15 9.99 13.22
N GLY A 28 -3.78 9.81 11.97
CA GLY A 28 -4.59 9.09 11.00
C GLY A 28 -3.66 8.38 10.02
N THR A 29 -4.22 7.40 9.31
CA THR A 29 -3.47 6.67 8.29
C THR A 29 -4.26 6.61 6.99
N GLN A 30 -3.56 6.70 5.87
CA GLN A 30 -4.13 6.46 4.56
C GLN A 30 -3.91 4.98 4.19
N LEU A 31 -5.00 4.28 3.84
CA LEU A 31 -4.92 2.95 3.25
C LEU A 31 -4.85 3.10 1.73
N ALA A 32 -3.98 2.32 1.08
CA ALA A 32 -3.72 2.48 -0.34
C ALA A 32 -3.37 1.14 -1.02
N HIS A 33 -3.68 1.09 -2.31
CA HIS A 33 -3.23 0.06 -3.23
C HIS A 33 -2.83 0.75 -4.54
N ALA A 34 -1.56 0.63 -4.95
CA ALA A 34 -1.01 1.42 -6.06
C ALA A 34 -1.44 0.92 -7.46
N GLY A 35 -2.02 -0.28 -7.55
CA GLY A 35 -2.56 -0.84 -8.80
C GLY A 35 -1.51 -0.89 -9.90
N ARG A 36 -1.86 -0.44 -11.12
CA ARG A 36 -0.96 -0.37 -12.28
C ARG A 36 0.25 0.57 -12.13
N LYS A 37 0.30 1.38 -11.06
CA LYS A 37 1.46 2.24 -10.74
C LYS A 37 2.38 1.62 -9.69
N ALA A 38 2.05 0.44 -9.15
CA ALA A 38 2.93 -0.30 -8.25
C ALA A 38 4.18 -0.81 -8.98
N SER A 39 5.08 -1.50 -8.27
CA SER A 39 6.29 -2.08 -8.85
C SER A 39 7.11 -1.01 -9.58
N ASN A 40 7.37 0.10 -8.87
CA ASN A 40 8.05 1.27 -9.40
C ASN A 40 9.20 1.70 -8.47
N ARG A 41 10.21 2.37 -9.04
CA ARG A 41 11.36 2.88 -8.29
C ARG A 41 10.95 4.01 -7.37
N LYS A 42 11.77 4.23 -6.35
CA LYS A 42 11.65 5.42 -5.50
C LYS A 42 11.91 6.67 -6.35
N PRO A 43 11.30 7.82 -6.01
CA PRO A 43 11.48 9.05 -6.79
C PRO A 43 12.93 9.47 -6.99
N TRP A 44 13.79 9.29 -5.98
CA TRP A 44 15.22 9.65 -6.05
C TRP A 44 16.09 8.64 -6.81
N GLU A 45 15.55 7.47 -7.17
CA GLU A 45 16.17 6.47 -8.06
C GLU A 45 15.70 6.66 -9.51
N GLY A 46 15.05 7.80 -9.82
CA GLY A 46 14.55 8.16 -11.15
C GLY A 46 13.06 7.89 -11.38
N GLY A 47 12.39 7.20 -10.44
CA GLY A 47 10.99 6.78 -10.61
C GLY A 47 10.81 5.79 -11.78
N GLY A 48 9.56 5.66 -12.24
CA GLY A 48 9.22 4.72 -13.31
C GLY A 48 9.16 3.25 -12.86
N PRO A 49 8.82 2.32 -13.77
CA PRO A 49 8.64 0.91 -13.45
C PRO A 49 9.97 0.25 -13.08
N LEU A 50 9.92 -0.70 -12.14
CA LEU A 50 11.03 -1.60 -11.85
C LEU A 50 11.38 -2.43 -13.08
N GLN A 51 12.67 -2.62 -13.31
CA GLN A 51 13.24 -3.41 -14.39
C GLN A 51 13.41 -4.88 -13.99
N PRO A 52 13.62 -5.81 -14.94
CA PRO A 52 13.73 -7.24 -14.64
C PRO A 52 14.78 -7.62 -13.59
N ASN A 53 15.84 -6.82 -13.43
CA ASN A 53 16.90 -7.03 -12.45
C ASN A 53 16.65 -6.34 -11.09
N GLU A 54 15.49 -5.71 -10.90
CA GLU A 54 15.11 -4.95 -9.69
C GLU A 54 13.96 -5.65 -8.92
N ASP A 55 13.79 -6.96 -9.13
CA ASP A 55 12.74 -7.79 -8.54
C ASP A 55 11.32 -7.20 -8.70
N PRO A 56 10.87 -6.98 -9.96
CA PRO A 56 9.55 -6.41 -10.21
C PRO A 56 8.48 -7.45 -9.90
N TRP A 57 7.42 -7.03 -9.21
CA TRP A 57 6.22 -7.86 -9.02
C TRP A 57 5.11 -7.51 -10.02
N GLN A 58 4.24 -8.48 -10.29
CA GLN A 58 3.08 -8.31 -11.15
C GLN A 58 2.13 -7.26 -10.55
N THR A 59 1.86 -6.20 -11.32
CA THR A 59 0.86 -5.19 -10.95
C THR A 59 -0.53 -5.66 -11.36
N VAL A 60 -1.56 -5.15 -10.70
CA VAL A 60 -2.97 -5.45 -10.99
C VAL A 60 -3.77 -4.18 -11.25
N SER A 61 -4.83 -4.25 -12.03
CA SER A 61 -5.67 -3.10 -12.42
C SER A 61 -7.06 -3.55 -12.87
N ALA A 62 -7.96 -2.60 -13.11
CA ALA A 62 -9.27 -2.87 -13.70
C ALA A 62 -9.21 -3.33 -15.17
N SER A 63 -8.08 -3.14 -15.84
CA SER A 63 -7.85 -3.57 -17.23
C SER A 63 -6.36 -3.77 -17.45
N ALA A 64 -5.99 -4.62 -18.42
CA ALA A 64 -4.61 -4.89 -18.84
C ALA A 64 -4.03 -3.73 -19.68
N ILE A 65 -4.08 -2.51 -19.12
CA ILE A 65 -3.61 -1.28 -19.76
C ILE A 65 -2.53 -0.68 -18.86
N ALA A 66 -1.31 -0.63 -19.40
CA ALA A 66 -0.15 -0.02 -18.75
C ALA A 66 -0.43 1.43 -18.31
N TYR A 67 0.29 1.90 -17.29
CA TYR A 67 0.13 3.27 -16.82
C TYR A 67 0.60 4.30 -17.85
N ASP A 68 1.74 4.03 -18.48
CA ASP A 68 2.37 4.86 -19.51
C ASP A 68 3.27 3.97 -20.39
N ASN A 69 3.85 4.53 -21.46
CA ASN A 69 4.78 3.82 -22.33
C ASN A 69 5.98 3.26 -21.55
N GLY A 70 6.35 2.01 -21.81
CA GLY A 70 7.45 1.31 -21.13
C GLY A 70 7.13 0.80 -19.73
N TRP A 71 5.89 0.97 -19.22
CA TRP A 71 5.46 0.39 -17.95
C TRP A 71 4.98 -1.05 -18.08
N ASN A 72 5.12 -1.80 -16.98
CA ASN A 72 4.61 -3.16 -16.86
C ASN A 72 3.10 -3.18 -17.11
N VAL A 73 2.66 -4.08 -18.00
CA VAL A 73 1.23 -4.31 -18.24
C VAL A 73 0.65 -5.02 -17.01
N PRO A 74 -0.39 -4.46 -16.36
CA PRO A 74 -0.99 -5.08 -15.19
C PRO A 74 -1.83 -6.30 -15.60
N HIS A 75 -2.01 -7.23 -14.67
CA HIS A 75 -3.09 -8.23 -14.72
C HIS A 75 -4.44 -7.53 -14.52
N ALA A 76 -5.41 -7.85 -15.37
CA ALA A 76 -6.77 -7.35 -15.23
C ALA A 76 -7.47 -8.18 -14.15
N LEU A 77 -7.89 -7.55 -13.06
CA LEU A 77 -8.52 -8.24 -11.96
C LEU A 77 -9.82 -8.90 -12.40
N GLU A 78 -9.99 -10.17 -12.01
CA GLU A 78 -11.25 -10.89 -12.07
C GLU A 78 -12.14 -10.50 -10.88
N ASP A 79 -13.44 -10.76 -10.98
CA ASP A 79 -14.44 -10.38 -9.96
C ASP A 79 -14.06 -10.87 -8.55
N GLU A 80 -13.59 -12.11 -8.45
CA GLU A 80 -13.14 -12.70 -7.18
C GLU A 80 -11.91 -11.97 -6.59
N GLU A 81 -10.97 -11.54 -7.44
CA GLU A 81 -9.79 -10.81 -6.98
C GLU A 81 -10.15 -9.39 -6.52
N ILE A 82 -11.19 -8.79 -7.11
CA ILE A 82 -11.76 -7.52 -6.64
C ILE A 82 -12.36 -7.70 -5.23
N LEU A 83 -13.14 -8.77 -5.00
CA LEU A 83 -13.70 -9.07 -3.67
C LEU A 83 -12.60 -9.28 -2.63
N GLN A 84 -11.53 -9.99 -2.98
CA GLN A 84 -10.36 -10.15 -2.10
C GLN A 84 -9.68 -8.82 -1.82
N LEU A 85 -9.56 -7.93 -2.81
CA LEU A 85 -8.98 -6.60 -2.60
C LEU A 85 -9.84 -5.77 -1.63
N ILE A 86 -11.17 -5.82 -1.75
CA ILE A 86 -12.09 -5.16 -0.82
C ILE A 86 -11.87 -5.67 0.61
N GLU A 87 -11.81 -7.00 0.81
CA GLU A 87 -11.56 -7.56 2.15
C GLU A 87 -10.18 -7.17 2.68
N ARG A 88 -9.14 -7.09 1.84
CA ARG A 88 -7.82 -6.60 2.25
C ARG A 88 -7.87 -5.15 2.74
N PHE A 89 -8.67 -4.29 2.12
CA PHE A 89 -8.89 -2.92 2.63
C PHE A 89 -9.65 -2.93 3.96
N ALA A 90 -10.69 -3.75 4.09
CA ALA A 90 -11.44 -3.88 5.34
C ALA A 90 -10.54 -4.36 6.49
N GLU A 91 -9.73 -5.39 6.25
CA GLU A 91 -8.78 -5.88 7.26
C GLU A 91 -7.70 -4.84 7.58
N ALA A 92 -7.17 -4.13 6.58
CA ALA A 92 -6.23 -3.04 6.83
C ALA A 92 -6.85 -1.90 7.67
N ALA A 93 -8.14 -1.61 7.50
CA ALA A 93 -8.86 -0.64 8.34
C ALA A 93 -9.03 -1.14 9.78
N ARG A 94 -9.44 -2.40 9.98
CA ARG A 94 -9.52 -3.02 11.32
C ARG A 94 -8.16 -3.00 12.01
N ARG A 95 -7.07 -3.31 11.28
CA ARG A 95 -5.70 -3.22 11.79
C ARG A 95 -5.33 -1.80 12.19
N ALA A 96 -5.71 -0.80 11.41
CA ALA A 96 -5.40 0.60 11.70
C ALA A 96 -6.10 1.06 12.99
N GLU A 97 -7.38 0.73 13.13
CA GLU A 97 -8.16 0.97 14.35
C GLU A 97 -7.50 0.29 15.55
N ARG A 98 -7.20 -1.01 15.46
CA ARG A 98 -6.54 -1.74 16.54
C ARG A 98 -5.21 -1.11 16.91
N ALA A 99 -4.38 -0.73 15.93
CA ALA A 99 -3.10 -0.05 16.14
C ALA A 99 -3.26 1.31 16.83
N GLY A 100 -4.44 1.95 16.72
CA GLY A 100 -4.83 3.15 17.44
C GLY A 100 -4.83 4.42 16.60
N PHE A 101 -4.80 4.31 15.26
CA PHE A 101 -5.05 5.47 14.39
C PHE A 101 -6.49 5.98 14.50
#